data_AF-A0AAE0V1P5-F1
#
_entry.id   AF-A0AAE0V1P5-F1
#
_cell.length_a   1.000
_cell.length_b   1.000
_cell.length_c   1.000
_cell.angle_alpha   90.00
_cell.angle_beta   90.00
_cell.angle_gamma   90.00
#
_symmetry.space_group_name_H-M   'P 1'
#
loop_
_entity.id
_entity.type
_entity.pdbx_description
1 polymer ?
#
loop_
_entity_poly.entity_id
_entity_poly.type
_entity_poly.pdbx_seq_one_letter_code
_entity_poly.pdbx_strand_id
1 'polypeptide(L)'
;MKVSRSKTEYMCVNEREGSGTVRLQGEEVKKVQEFKYLGSTVQSNGECGKEKISARIKGKVYRTVVRPAMLYGLETVSLRKRQESELEVAELKMLRTL
;
A
#
# COMPACT_ATOMS: atom_id res chain seq x y z
N MET A 1 11.89 7.89 30.28
CA MET A 1 10.74 7.91 29.33
C MET A 1 9.56 7.22 30.01
N LYS A 2 8.41 7.88 30.15
CA LYS A 2 7.23 7.36 30.87
C LYS A 2 6.14 7.02 29.84
N VAL A 3 5.78 5.74 29.73
CA VAL A 3 4.78 5.25 28.76
C VAL A 3 3.43 5.13 29.46
N SER A 4 2.37 5.61 28.82
CA SER A 4 1.01 5.60 29.36
C SER A 4 0.27 4.34 28.91
N ARG A 5 -0.18 3.52 29.87
CA ARG A 5 -0.88 2.25 29.62
C ARG A 5 -2.19 2.44 28.86
N SER A 6 -2.99 3.43 29.24
CA SER A 6 -4.30 3.69 28.63
C SER A 6 -4.24 4.28 27.22
N LYS A 7 -3.07 4.76 26.79
CA LYS A 7 -2.84 5.36 25.47
C LYS A 7 -2.04 4.45 24.54
N THR A 8 -1.62 3.27 25.00
CA THR A 8 -0.75 2.38 24.24
C THR A 8 -1.53 1.16 23.79
N GLU A 9 -1.57 0.94 22.49
CA GLU A 9 -2.10 -0.26 21.84
C GLU A 9 -0.98 -0.84 20.98
N TYR A 10 -0.96 -2.15 20.77
CA TYR A 10 0.03 -2.80 19.90
C TYR A 10 -0.65 -3.61 18.80
N MET A 11 0.05 -3.73 17.67
CA MET A 11 -0.33 -4.59 16.56
C MET A 11 0.87 -5.43 16.15
N CYS A 12 0.63 -6.72 15.91
CA CYS A 12 1.62 -7.63 15.36
C CYS A 12 1.28 -7.90 13.89
N VAL A 13 2.29 -7.83 13.02
CA VAL A 13 2.14 -8.13 11.59
C VAL A 13 2.73 -9.51 11.34
N ASN A 14 2.00 -10.38 10.63
CA ASN A 14 2.43 -11.74 10.28
C ASN A 14 2.69 -12.68 11.47
N GLU A 15 1.69 -12.85 12.35
CA GLU A 15 1.80 -13.84 13.43
C GLU A 15 1.75 -15.27 12.86
N ARG A 16 2.84 -16.02 13.05
CA ARG A 16 2.78 -17.49 13.08
C ARG A 16 2.26 -17.87 14.46
N GLU A 17 1.24 -18.72 14.52
CA GLU A 17 0.51 -19.09 15.75
C GLU A 17 1.46 -19.23 16.96
N GLY A 18 1.30 -18.33 17.94
CA GLY A 18 2.15 -18.30 19.15
C GLY A 18 2.64 -16.91 19.57
N SER A 19 1.87 -15.84 19.30
CA SER A 19 2.27 -14.49 19.68
C SER A 19 2.16 -14.27 21.19
N GLY A 20 3.31 -14.07 21.84
CA GLY A 20 3.41 -13.80 23.26
C GLY A 20 2.68 -12.50 23.64
N THR A 21 1.94 -12.55 24.74
CA THR A 21 1.26 -11.41 25.33
C THR A 21 2.26 -10.29 25.65
N VAL A 22 2.11 -9.11 25.03
CA VAL A 22 2.94 -7.94 25.36
C VAL A 22 2.48 -7.36 26.68
N ARG A 23 3.33 -7.47 27.71
CA ARG A 23 3.06 -6.92 29.06
C ARG A 23 3.89 -5.67 29.30
N LEU A 24 3.24 -4.55 29.63
CA LEU A 24 3.91 -3.35 30.12
C LEU A 24 3.70 -3.26 31.63
N GLN A 25 4.78 -3.28 32.40
CA GLN A 25 4.74 -3.17 33.88
C GLN A 25 3.83 -4.21 34.56
N GLY A 26 3.71 -5.41 33.99
CA GLY A 26 2.92 -6.51 34.55
C GLY A 26 1.47 -6.58 34.05
N GLU A 27 0.94 -5.55 33.39
CA GLU A 27 -0.39 -5.57 32.75
C GLU A 27 -0.29 -5.82 31.25
N GLU A 28 -1.27 -6.53 30.71
CA GLU A 28 -1.39 -6.83 29.28
C GLU A 28 -1.84 -5.58 28.51
N VAL A 29 -1.09 -5.26 27.45
CA VAL A 29 -1.45 -4.17 26.52
C VAL A 29 -2.56 -4.64 25.59
N LYS A 30 -3.42 -3.74 25.12
CA LYS A 30 -4.47 -4.11 24.16
C LYS A 30 -3.87 -4.39 22.78
N LYS A 31 -4.19 -5.56 22.21
CA LYS A 31 -3.87 -5.94 20.85
C LYS A 31 -4.96 -5.47 19.89
N VAL A 32 -4.56 -4.80 18.80
CA VAL A 32 -5.46 -4.35 17.74
C VAL A 32 -5.10 -5.01 16.40
N GLN A 33 -6.10 -5.18 15.53
CA GLN A 33 -5.90 -5.72 14.18
C GLN A 33 -5.66 -4.63 13.14
N GLU A 34 -5.98 -3.39 13.48
CA GLU A 34 -5.91 -2.25 12.59
C GLU A 34 -5.57 -0.99 13.40
N PHE A 35 -4.65 -0.17 12.89
CA PHE A 35 -4.32 1.12 13.50
C PHE A 35 -4.04 2.18 12.44
N LYS A 36 -4.28 3.46 12.78
CA LYS A 36 -3.99 4.58 11.90
C LYS A 36 -2.56 5.09 12.13
N TYR A 37 -1.79 5.14 11.07
CA TYR A 37 -0.41 5.62 11.05
C TYR A 37 -0.20 6.60 9.90
N LEU A 38 0.22 7.83 10.24
CA LEU A 38 0.49 8.89 9.26
C LEU A 38 -0.65 9.15 8.26
N GLY A 39 -1.89 8.94 8.69
CA GLY A 39 -3.07 9.10 7.84
C GLY A 39 -3.55 7.82 7.16
N SER A 40 -2.71 6.79 7.07
CA SER A 40 -3.05 5.49 6.49
C SER A 40 -3.44 4.47 7.54
N THR A 41 -4.39 3.62 7.20
CA THR A 41 -4.81 2.53 8.08
C THR A 41 -4.03 1.26 7.75
N VAL A 42 -3.31 0.72 8.74
CA VAL A 42 -2.44 -0.45 8.61
C VAL A 42 -3.08 -1.62 9.33
N GLN A 43 -3.18 -2.77 8.65
CA GLN A 43 -3.78 -4.00 9.18
C GLN A 43 -2.72 -5.04 9.55
N SER A 44 -3.09 -5.97 10.45
CA SER A 44 -2.21 -7.04 10.95
C SER A 44 -1.77 -8.05 9.89
N ASN A 45 -2.47 -8.12 8.76
CA ASN A 45 -2.08 -8.89 7.57
C ASN A 45 -1.03 -8.17 6.70
N GLY A 46 -0.57 -6.97 7.10
CA GLY A 46 0.36 -6.15 6.33
C GLY A 46 -0.29 -5.33 5.22
N GLU A 47 -1.62 -5.39 5.08
CA GLU A 47 -2.35 -4.56 4.13
C GLU A 47 -2.46 -3.13 4.66
N CYS A 48 -2.01 -2.17 3.86
CA CYS A 48 -2.24 -0.75 4.12
C CYS A 48 -3.33 -0.26 3.15
N GLY A 49 -4.47 0.19 3.70
CA GLY A 49 -5.46 0.92 2.92
C GLY A 49 -6.46 0.07 2.14
N LYS A 50 -7.51 -0.39 2.83
CA LYS A 50 -8.81 -0.69 2.19
C LYS A 50 -9.53 0.55 1.64
N GLU A 51 -8.82 1.67 1.48
CA GLU A 51 -9.33 2.87 0.85
C GLU A 51 -9.29 2.67 -0.66
N LYS A 52 -10.45 2.36 -1.24
CA LYS A 52 -10.61 2.25 -2.69
C LYS A 52 -10.11 3.55 -3.34
N ILE A 53 -8.97 3.48 -4.04
CA ILE A 53 -8.43 4.63 -4.76
C ILE A 53 -9.45 5.01 -5.84
N SER A 54 -10.00 6.22 -5.73
CA SER A 54 -10.98 6.69 -6.70
C SER A 54 -10.40 6.70 -8.12
N ALA A 55 -11.26 6.41 -9.09
CA ALA A 55 -11.08 6.64 -10.53
C ALA A 55 -10.22 7.88 -10.84
N ARG A 56 -10.63 9.01 -10.27
CA ARG A 56 -9.98 10.32 -10.42
C ARG A 56 -8.51 10.34 -9.96
N ILE A 57 -8.20 9.71 -8.83
CA ILE A 57 -6.82 9.65 -8.31
C ILE A 57 -5.97 8.74 -9.18
N LYS A 58 -6.48 7.56 -9.56
CA LYS A 58 -5.80 6.66 -10.49
C LYS A 58 -5.48 7.36 -11.81
N GLY A 59 -6.41 8.16 -12.33
CA GLY A 59 -6.24 8.89 -13.59
C GLY A 59 -5.17 9.97 -13.52
N LYS A 60 -5.07 10.66 -12.37
CA LYS A 60 -3.97 11.61 -12.12
C LYS A 60 -2.62 10.89 -12.06
N VAL A 61 -2.50 9.84 -11.26
CA VAL A 61 -1.26 9.05 -11.11
C VAL A 61 -0.80 8.49 -12.44
N TYR A 62 -1.73 7.97 -13.26
CA TYR A 62 -1.40 7.47 -14.59
C TYR A 62 -0.78 8.55 -15.47
N ARG A 63 -1.43 9.72 -15.58
CA ARG A 63 -0.96 10.81 -16.45
C ARG A 63 0.35 11.43 -15.97
N THR A 64 0.56 11.55 -14.67
CA THR A 64 1.71 12.30 -14.12
C THR A 64 2.92 11.45 -13.79
N VAL A 65 2.75 10.16 -13.48
CA VAL A 65 3.85 9.28 -13.04
C VAL A 65 4.03 8.11 -13.98
N VAL A 66 2.96 7.35 -14.26
CA VAL A 66 3.07 6.09 -15.00
C VAL A 66 3.39 6.34 -16.49
N ARG A 67 2.67 7.27 -17.13
CA ARG A 67 2.83 7.57 -18.56
C ARG A 67 4.22 8.12 -18.91
N PRO A 68 4.77 9.12 -18.18
CA PRO A 68 6.16 9.56 -18.43
C PRO A 68 7.19 8.46 -18.21
N ALA A 69 7.05 7.64 -17.16
CA ALA A 69 7.97 6.53 -16.90
C ALA A 69 7.93 5.46 -18.00
N MET A 70 6.73 5.14 -18.52
CA MET A 70 6.57 4.23 -19.65
C MET A 70 7.22 4.79 -20.91
N LEU A 71 6.89 6.03 -21.31
CA LEU A 71 7.42 6.68 -22.52
C LEU A 71 8.94 6.77 -22.50
N TYR A 72 9.50 7.21 -21.36
CA TYR A 72 10.94 7.26 -21.15
C TYR A 72 11.59 5.87 -21.30
N GLY A 73 10.94 4.82 -20.80
CA GLY A 73 11.38 3.44 -20.99
C GLY A 73 11.39 3.00 -22.46
N LEU A 74 10.50 3.53 -23.30
CA LEU A 74 10.49 3.24 -24.75
C LEU A 74 11.62 3.92 -25.49
N GLU A 75 12.01 5.12 -25.05
CA GLU A 75 13.06 5.91 -25.68
C GLU A 75 14.47 5.42 -25.30
N THR A 76 14.62 4.84 -24.11
CA THR A 76 15.92 4.42 -23.55
C THR A 76 16.23 2.93 -23.72
N VAL A 77 15.26 2.12 -24.16
CA VAL A 77 15.43 0.69 -24.41
C VAL A 77 14.93 0.38 -25.82
N SER A 78 15.71 -0.36 -26.62
CA SER A 78 15.27 -0.82 -27.94
C SER A 78 14.13 -1.83 -27.82
N LEU A 79 12.90 -1.36 -27.97
CA LEU A 79 11.69 -2.18 -27.88
C LEU A 79 11.37 -2.90 -29.18
N ARG A 80 10.84 -4.13 -29.05
CA ARG A 80 10.29 -4.89 -30.16
C ARG A 80 8.86 -4.42 -30.46
N LYS A 81 8.40 -4.59 -31.70
CA LYS A 81 7.02 -4.27 -32.14
C LYS A 81 5.91 -4.84 -31.26
N ARG A 82 6.17 -5.99 -30.64
CA ARG A 82 5.25 -6.62 -29.67
C ARG A 82 5.12 -5.84 -28.36
N GLN A 83 6.20 -5.23 -27.87
CA GLN A 83 6.18 -4.46 -26.62
C GLN A 83 5.46 -3.12 -26.81
N GLU A 84 5.59 -2.50 -27.99
CA GLU A 84 4.81 -1.31 -28.37
C GLU A 84 3.30 -1.60 -28.33
N SER A 85 2.85 -2.70 -28.95
CA SER A 85 1.43 -3.06 -28.94
C SER A 85 0.92 -3.48 -27.56
N GLU A 86 1.74 -4.17 -26.76
CA GLU A 86 1.40 -4.47 -25.35
C GLU A 86 1.22 -3.19 -24.52
N LEU A 87 2.00 -2.14 -24.79
CA LEU A 87 1.90 -0.85 -24.12
C LEU A 87 0.64 -0.08 -24.53
N GLU A 88 0.31 -0.05 -25.82
CA GLU A 88 -0.96 0.55 -26.31
C GLU A 88 -2.17 -0.13 -25.68
N VAL A 89 -2.13 -1.47 -25.60
CA VAL A 89 -3.17 -2.25 -24.92
C VAL A 89 -3.23 -1.92 -23.43
N ALA A 90 -2.08 -1.71 -22.76
CA ALA A 90 -2.04 -1.29 -21.37
C ALA A 90 -2.66 0.11 -21.17
N GLU A 91 -2.37 1.07 -22.05
CA GLU A 91 -2.96 2.42 -22.03
C GLU A 91 -4.48 2.37 -22.22
N LEU A 92 -4.97 1.60 -23.20
CA LEU A 92 -6.40 1.42 -23.44
C LEU A 92 -7.12 0.71 -22.28
N LYS A 93 -6.51 -0.32 -21.68
CA LYS A 93 -7.06 -1.01 -20.51
C LYS A 93 -7.08 -0.12 -19.26
N MET A 94 -6.06 0.71 -19.08
CA MET A 94 -6.04 1.70 -18.00
C MET A 94 -7.15 2.72 -18.21
N LEU A 95 -7.30 3.32 -19.39
CA LEU A 95 -8.39 4.25 -19.68
C LEU A 95 -9.80 3.66 -19.44
N ARG A 96 -9.97 2.34 -19.60
CA ARG A 96 -11.23 1.63 -19.31
C ARG A 96 -11.49 1.40 -17.81
N THR A 97 -10.44 1.31 -16.99
CA THR A 97 -10.51 0.97 -15.55
C THR A 97 -10.31 2.19 -14.64
N LEU A 98 -9.99 3.33 -15.24
CA LEU A 98 -9.93 4.65 -14.64
C LEU A 98 -11.29 5.28 -14.42
#